data_AF-A0A7S3W6R1-F1
#
_entry.id   AF-A0A7S3W6R1-F1
#
_cell.length_a   1.000
_cell.length_b   1.000
_cell.length_c   1.000
_cell.angle_alpha   90.00
_cell.angle_beta   90.00
_cell.angle_gamma   90.00
#
_symmetry.space_group_name_H-M   'P 1'
#
loop_
_entity.id
_entity.type
_entity.pdbx_description
1 polymer ?
#
loop_
_entity_poly.entity_id
_entity_poly.type
_entity_poly.pdbx_seq_one_letter_code
_entity_poly.pdbx_strand_id
1 'polypeptide(L)'
;EPPTMHFDPPPVSLASFVQLPAEAMESTSDDFPPWGGARSEAVTPVELSPRVTTTPAALVHPQKWTEEQVRTWWDKRTRRRKDIQMPARGTDGRNIMRWSVARFEQHCKGNTGIAVALFQDLRNEIDRYEQWRRTGGAPPE
;
A
#
# COMPACT_ATOMS: atom_id res chain seq x y z
N GLU A 1 -51.87 5.19 -7.47
CA GLU A 1 -50.84 4.23 -7.91
C GLU A 1 -49.82 4.96 -8.78
N PRO A 2 -48.52 4.91 -8.48
CA PRO A 2 -47.52 5.55 -9.35
C PRO A 2 -47.18 4.67 -10.56
N PRO A 3 -46.94 5.25 -11.74
CA PRO A 3 -46.69 4.49 -12.97
C PRO A 3 -45.32 3.79 -12.93
N THR A 4 -45.34 2.48 -13.19
CA THR A 4 -44.16 1.64 -13.39
C THR A 4 -43.41 2.08 -14.64
N MET A 5 -42.32 2.83 -14.46
CA MET A 5 -41.40 3.18 -15.54
C MET A 5 -40.54 1.94 -15.86
N HIS A 6 -40.88 1.28 -16.96
CA HIS A 6 -40.17 0.14 -17.51
C HIS A 6 -38.86 0.64 -18.15
N PHE A 7 -37.72 0.29 -17.54
CA PHE A 7 -36.40 0.62 -18.06
C PHE A 7 -35.88 -0.57 -18.90
N ASP A 8 -35.71 -0.34 -20.19
CA ASP A 8 -35.05 -1.26 -21.12
C ASP A 8 -33.52 -1.15 -20.96
N PRO A 9 -32.79 -2.25 -20.65
CA PRO A 9 -31.33 -2.22 -20.62
C PRO A 9 -30.74 -2.31 -22.05
N PRO A 10 -29.67 -1.56 -22.36
CA PRO A 10 -29.00 -1.66 -23.66
C PRO A 10 -28.27 -3.01 -23.82
N PRO A 11 -28.10 -3.49 -25.07
CA PRO A 11 -27.40 -4.73 -25.34
C PRO A 11 -25.90 -4.61 -24.99
N VAL A 12 -25.43 -5.51 -24.12
CA VAL A 12 -24.02 -5.73 -23.84
C VAL A 12 -23.30 -6.24 -25.09
N SER A 13 -22.37 -5.43 -25.59
CA SER A 13 -21.49 -5.82 -26.70
C SER A 13 -20.36 -6.71 -26.17
N LEU A 14 -20.43 -8.00 -26.46
CA LEU A 14 -19.35 -8.98 -26.25
C LEU A 14 -18.32 -8.83 -27.38
N ALA A 15 -17.34 -7.95 -27.17
CA ALA A 15 -16.20 -7.82 -28.06
C ALA A 15 -14.95 -8.49 -27.46
N SER A 16 -14.69 -9.69 -27.97
CA SER A 16 -13.39 -10.23 -28.37
C SER A 16 -12.25 -10.27 -27.34
N PHE A 17 -12.17 -11.44 -26.71
CA PHE A 17 -10.96 -12.06 -26.20
C PHE A 17 -9.92 -12.21 -27.31
N VAL A 18 -8.82 -11.45 -27.25
CA VAL A 18 -7.64 -11.65 -28.09
C VAL A 18 -6.56 -12.33 -27.24
N GLN A 19 -6.41 -13.62 -27.50
CA GLN A 19 -5.33 -14.50 -27.04
C GLN A 19 -4.13 -14.35 -27.99
N LEU A 20 -2.92 -14.11 -27.48
CA LEU A 20 -1.63 -14.23 -28.20
C LEU A 20 -0.47 -14.27 -27.16
N PRO A 21 0.76 -14.71 -27.51
CA PRO A 21 1.27 -16.04 -27.17
C PRO A 21 2.34 -16.08 -26.06
N ALA A 22 2.62 -17.30 -25.59
CA ALA A 22 3.71 -17.66 -24.70
C ALA A 22 4.99 -17.97 -25.50
N GLU A 23 5.96 -17.05 -25.45
CA GLU A 23 7.39 -17.23 -25.73
C GLU A 23 8.11 -16.12 -24.92
N ALA A 24 9.24 -16.28 -24.26
CA ALA A 24 10.31 -17.24 -24.37
C ALA A 24 10.98 -17.42 -22.99
N MET A 25 11.58 -18.60 -22.82
CA MET A 25 12.61 -18.87 -21.84
C MET A 25 13.77 -17.88 -22.04
N GLU A 26 14.30 -17.31 -20.96
CA GLU A 26 15.75 -17.19 -20.84
C GLU A 26 16.19 -17.18 -19.38
N SER A 27 16.97 -18.20 -19.09
CA SER A 27 17.69 -18.45 -17.85
C SER A 27 18.88 -17.51 -17.78
N THR A 28 19.06 -16.79 -16.67
CA THR A 28 20.41 -16.43 -16.23
C THR A 28 20.47 -16.52 -14.71
N SER A 29 21.32 -17.45 -14.29
CA SER A 29 21.70 -17.76 -12.93
C SER A 29 22.73 -16.74 -12.43
N ASP A 30 22.83 -16.68 -11.10
CA ASP A 30 24.03 -16.33 -10.32
C ASP A 30 24.60 -14.91 -10.41
N ASP A 31 24.29 -14.08 -9.41
CA ASP A 31 25.32 -13.30 -8.70
C ASP A 31 24.83 -12.97 -7.27
N PHE A 32 25.01 -13.90 -6.34
CA PHE A 32 24.87 -13.67 -4.90
C PHE A 32 26.26 -13.38 -4.32
N PRO A 33 26.54 -12.17 -3.79
CA PRO A 33 27.78 -11.96 -3.07
C PRO A 33 27.77 -12.66 -1.69
N PRO A 34 28.90 -13.28 -1.29
CA PRO A 34 29.01 -14.11 -0.09
C PRO A 34 29.14 -13.26 1.19
N TRP A 35 28.59 -13.80 2.28
CA TRP A 35 28.79 -13.30 3.63
C TRP A 35 30.26 -13.46 4.05
N GLY A 36 30.87 -12.40 4.59
CA GLY A 36 32.11 -12.53 5.34
C GLY A 36 32.78 -11.19 5.66
N GLY A 37 32.98 -10.93 6.95
CA GLY A 37 34.04 -10.01 7.39
C GLY A 37 33.64 -9.00 8.45
N ALA A 38 33.75 -9.41 9.71
CA ALA A 38 33.67 -8.55 10.89
C ALA A 38 34.73 -7.43 10.89
N ARG A 39 34.40 -6.28 11.50
CA ARG A 39 35.32 -5.59 12.42
C ARG A 39 34.58 -4.62 13.35
N SER A 40 34.68 -4.91 14.64
CA SER A 40 34.41 -3.99 15.74
C SER A 40 35.44 -2.87 15.76
N GLU A 41 35.01 -1.65 16.04
CA GLU A 41 35.73 -0.69 16.89
C GLU A 41 34.77 0.41 17.37
N ALA A 42 35.05 0.92 18.56
CA ALA A 42 34.08 1.43 19.53
C ALA A 42 34.00 2.98 19.60
N VAL A 43 33.11 3.43 20.51
CA VAL A 43 33.05 4.74 21.21
C VAL A 43 32.46 5.91 20.40
N THR A 44 31.27 6.45 20.72
CA THR A 44 30.95 7.25 21.93
C THR A 44 29.44 7.27 22.23
N PRO A 45 29.02 7.42 23.52
CA PRO A 45 27.63 7.59 23.90
C PRO A 45 27.29 9.09 23.90
N VAL A 46 26.44 9.52 22.96
CA VAL A 46 25.77 10.83 23.06
C VAL A 46 24.27 10.65 22.95
N GLU A 47 23.62 11.07 24.04
CA GLU A 47 22.46 11.92 24.04
C GLU A 47 21.13 11.38 23.46
N LEU A 48 20.22 11.17 24.40
CA LEU A 48 18.76 11.07 24.29
C LEU A 48 18.18 11.82 23.08
N SER A 49 17.95 11.08 22.00
CA SER A 49 16.88 11.38 21.04
C SER A 49 15.98 10.15 20.97
N PRO A 50 14.64 10.31 20.93
CA PRO A 50 13.75 9.21 20.61
C PRO A 50 14.03 8.81 19.15
N ARG A 51 15.01 7.93 18.95
CA ARG A 51 15.15 7.18 17.73
C ARG A 51 13.84 6.45 17.55
N VAL A 52 13.06 6.92 16.58
CA VAL A 52 12.02 6.13 15.94
C VAL A 52 12.73 4.88 15.45
N THR A 53 12.68 3.83 16.27
CA THR A 53 13.14 2.50 15.96
C THR A 53 12.38 2.06 14.73
N THR A 54 12.98 2.30 13.56
CA THR A 54 12.65 1.61 12.34
C THR A 54 13.19 0.20 12.51
N THR A 55 12.54 -0.57 13.38
CA THR A 55 12.54 -2.02 13.32
C THR A 55 12.16 -2.38 11.89
N PRO A 56 12.81 -3.36 11.22
CA PRO A 56 12.34 -3.84 9.91
C PRO A 56 10.88 -4.23 10.11
N ALA A 57 9.98 -3.38 9.62
CA ALA A 57 8.61 -3.37 10.06
C ALA A 57 8.05 -4.75 9.75
N ALA A 58 7.75 -5.52 10.79
CA ALA A 58 6.86 -6.67 10.66
C ALA A 58 5.73 -6.16 9.78
N LEU A 59 5.47 -6.82 8.66
CA LEU A 59 4.38 -6.43 7.77
C LEU A 59 3.14 -6.37 8.66
N VAL A 60 2.64 -5.16 8.96
CA VAL A 60 1.50 -4.96 9.85
C VAL A 60 0.29 -4.74 8.96
N HIS A 61 -0.78 -5.49 9.21
CA HIS A 61 -2.02 -5.34 8.49
C HIS A 61 -2.53 -3.89 8.60
N PRO A 62 -2.99 -3.24 7.51
CA PRO A 62 -3.44 -1.85 7.55
C PRO A 62 -4.49 -1.52 8.62
N GLN A 63 -5.34 -2.49 8.99
CA GLN A 63 -6.32 -2.35 10.07
C GLN A 63 -5.70 -2.14 11.46
N LYS A 64 -4.45 -2.57 11.67
CA LYS A 64 -3.71 -2.41 12.93
C LYS A 64 -2.75 -1.22 12.89
N TRP A 65 -2.77 -0.42 11.83
CA TRP A 65 -1.90 0.75 11.75
C TRP A 65 -2.28 1.82 12.78
N THR A 66 -1.27 2.36 13.45
CA THR A 66 -1.43 3.57 14.27
C THR A 66 -1.55 4.81 13.39
N GLU A 67 -1.95 5.94 13.97
CA GLU A 67 -2.02 7.23 13.26
C GLU A 67 -0.67 7.56 12.60
N GLU A 68 0.43 7.35 13.31
CA GLU A 68 1.78 7.63 12.82
C GLU A 68 2.11 6.77 11.61
N GLN A 69 1.76 5.48 11.65
CA GLN A 69 1.99 4.55 10.53
C GLN A 69 1.16 4.94 9.31
N VAL A 70 -0.11 5.31 9.50
CA VAL A 70 -0.96 5.83 8.41
C VAL A 70 -0.34 7.09 7.81
N ARG A 71 0.13 8.03 8.64
CA ARG A 71 0.74 9.26 8.17
C ARG A 71 2.05 9.02 7.44
N THR A 72 2.89 8.10 7.90
CA THR A 72 4.13 7.70 7.21
C THR A 72 3.84 6.99 5.89
N TRP A 73 2.84 6.10 5.85
CA TRP A 73 2.40 5.46 4.61
C TRP A 73 1.87 6.50 3.62
N TRP A 74 1.02 7.41 4.09
CA TRP A 74 0.46 8.49 3.29
C TRP A 74 1.58 9.35 2.72
N ASP A 75 2.45 9.89 3.58
CA ASP A 75 3.60 10.70 3.16
C ASP A 75 4.45 9.98 2.13
N LYS A 76 4.80 8.70 2.34
CA LYS A 76 5.59 7.91 1.39
C LYS A 76 4.94 7.83 0.00
N ARG A 77 3.62 7.67 -0.08
CA ARG A 77 2.88 7.58 -1.34
C ARG A 77 2.61 8.94 -1.97
N THR A 78 2.44 9.97 -1.15
CA THR A 78 2.14 11.34 -1.59
C THR A 78 3.38 12.22 -1.67
N ARG A 79 4.58 11.73 -1.33
CA ARG A 79 5.83 12.51 -1.27
C ARG A 79 6.15 13.23 -2.57
N ARG A 80 5.76 12.65 -3.71
CA ARG A 80 5.97 13.23 -5.05
C ARG A 80 4.90 14.26 -5.45
N ARG A 81 3.88 14.47 -4.61
CA ARG A 81 2.66 15.24 -4.91
C ARG A 81 2.42 16.26 -3.79
N LYS A 82 2.71 17.54 -4.07
CA LYS A 82 2.58 18.64 -3.08
C LYS A 82 1.15 19.15 -2.94
N ASP A 83 0.25 18.66 -3.78
CA ASP A 83 -1.16 19.05 -3.90
C ASP A 83 -2.10 18.26 -2.98
N ILE A 84 -1.59 17.24 -2.28
CA ILE A 84 -2.39 16.34 -1.45
C ILE A 84 -2.39 16.82 0.01
N GLN A 85 -3.58 16.92 0.60
CA GLN A 85 -3.75 17.21 2.01
C GLN A 85 -3.43 15.99 2.86
N MET A 86 -2.68 16.21 3.93
CA MET A 86 -2.38 15.17 4.91
C MET A 86 -3.67 14.82 5.68
N PRO A 87 -3.94 13.53 5.95
CA PRO A 87 -5.11 13.11 6.71
C PRO A 87 -5.16 13.78 8.09
N ALA A 88 -6.36 14.04 8.59
CA ALA A 88 -6.57 14.63 9.89
C ALA A 88 -5.94 13.78 11.01
N ARG A 89 -5.47 14.45 12.06
CA ARG A 89 -5.00 13.77 13.28
C ARG A 89 -6.12 12.88 13.84
N GLY A 90 -5.79 11.68 14.30
CA GLY A 90 -6.72 10.64 14.70
C GLY A 90 -7.15 9.67 13.59
N THR A 91 -6.62 9.80 12.36
CA THR A 91 -6.88 8.81 11.29
C THR A 91 -5.99 7.60 11.48
N ASP A 92 -6.53 6.58 12.15
CA ASP A 92 -5.90 5.27 12.33
C ASP A 92 -6.17 4.32 11.16
N GLY A 93 -5.54 3.16 11.21
CA GLY A 93 -5.68 2.08 10.24
C GLY A 93 -7.13 1.65 9.97
N ARG A 94 -7.97 1.56 11.02
CA ARG A 94 -9.39 1.22 10.83
C ARG A 94 -10.16 2.32 10.13
N ASN A 95 -9.87 3.58 10.43
CA ASN A 95 -10.53 4.70 9.77
C ASN A 95 -10.17 4.77 8.29
N ILE A 96 -8.88 4.72 7.94
CA ILE A 96 -8.47 4.84 6.53
C ILE A 96 -8.96 3.68 5.67
N MET A 97 -9.06 2.46 6.22
CA MET A 97 -9.64 1.31 5.51
C MET A 97 -11.14 1.45 5.19
N ARG A 98 -11.87 2.27 5.94
CA ARG A 98 -13.29 2.54 5.70
C ARG A 98 -13.52 3.66 4.67
N TRP A 99 -12.48 4.39 4.28
CA TRP A 99 -12.62 5.49 3.35
C TRP A 99 -12.98 4.97 1.96
N SER A 100 -13.94 5.63 1.31
CA SER A 100 -14.23 5.45 -0.11
C SER A 100 -13.26 6.27 -0.96
N VAL A 101 -13.19 5.96 -2.25
CA VAL A 101 -12.41 6.75 -3.23
C VAL A 101 -12.79 8.23 -3.16
N ALA A 102 -14.08 8.57 -3.03
CA ALA A 102 -14.55 9.94 -2.89
C ALA A 102 -13.93 10.68 -1.68
N ARG A 103 -13.64 9.98 -0.58
CA ARG A 103 -12.97 10.58 0.59
C ARG A 103 -11.48 10.81 0.34
N PHE A 104 -10.82 9.93 -0.42
CA PHE A 104 -9.46 10.18 -0.90
C PHE A 104 -9.42 11.35 -1.89
N GLU A 105 -10.41 11.49 -2.77
CA GLU A 105 -10.53 12.62 -3.70
C GLU A 105 -10.60 13.96 -2.97
N GLN A 106 -11.36 14.04 -1.88
CA GLN A 106 -11.42 15.23 -1.04
C GLN A 106 -10.03 15.64 -0.54
N HIS A 107 -9.20 14.68 -0.12
CA HIS A 107 -7.84 14.94 0.33
C HIS A 107 -6.88 15.24 -0.83
N CYS A 108 -7.19 14.75 -2.03
CA CYS A 108 -6.44 15.00 -3.26
C CYS A 108 -6.97 16.21 -4.05
N LYS A 109 -7.72 17.12 -3.42
CA LYS A 109 -8.30 18.33 -4.06
C LYS A 109 -9.10 18.04 -5.34
N GLY A 110 -9.79 16.91 -5.39
CA GLY A 110 -10.57 16.47 -6.55
C GLY A 110 -9.77 15.73 -7.62
N ASN A 111 -8.51 15.39 -7.36
CA ASN A 111 -7.73 14.56 -8.28
C ASN A 111 -8.12 13.07 -8.14
N THR A 112 -9.11 12.65 -8.95
CA THR A 112 -9.60 11.27 -9.00
C THR A 112 -8.51 10.25 -9.33
N GLY A 113 -7.58 10.56 -10.24
CA GLY A 113 -6.51 9.63 -10.61
C GLY A 113 -5.61 9.27 -9.44
N ILE A 114 -5.23 10.27 -8.63
CA ILE A 114 -4.42 10.06 -7.42
C ILE A 114 -5.23 9.33 -6.34
N ALA A 115 -6.50 9.71 -6.15
CA ALA A 115 -7.35 9.09 -5.15
C ALA A 115 -7.56 7.59 -5.41
N VAL A 116 -7.80 7.22 -6.67
CA VAL A 116 -7.90 5.81 -7.10
C VAL A 116 -6.57 5.09 -6.88
N ALA A 117 -5.44 5.70 -7.25
CA ALA A 117 -4.12 5.10 -7.04
C ALA A 117 -3.81 4.85 -5.56
N LEU A 118 -4.11 5.82 -4.67
CA LEU A 118 -3.94 5.66 -3.22
C LEU A 118 -4.84 4.57 -2.65
N PHE A 119 -6.09 4.52 -3.10
CA PHE A 119 -7.03 3.49 -2.68
C PHE A 119 -6.56 2.10 -3.10
N GLN A 120 -6.08 1.95 -4.35
CA GLN A 120 -5.49 0.71 -4.83
C GLN A 120 -4.22 0.35 -4.06
N ASP A 121 -3.34 1.30 -3.78
CA ASP A 121 -2.13 1.08 -2.98
C ASP A 121 -2.46 0.58 -1.56
N LEU A 122 -3.55 1.08 -0.96
CA LEU A 122 -4.02 0.59 0.33
C LEU A 122 -4.48 -0.88 0.23
N ARG A 123 -5.22 -1.24 -0.83
CA ARG A 123 -5.62 -2.62 -1.09
C ARG A 123 -4.42 -3.54 -1.33
N ASN A 124 -3.45 -3.09 -2.11
CA ASN A 124 -2.20 -3.81 -2.36
C ASN A 124 -1.44 -4.07 -1.06
N GLU A 125 -1.48 -3.15 -0.09
CA GLU A 125 -0.82 -3.35 1.20
C GLU A 125 -1.56 -4.38 2.09
N ILE A 126 -2.89 -4.43 2.01
CA ILE A 126 -3.69 -5.50 2.63
C ILE A 126 -3.33 -6.84 2.01
N ASP A 127 -3.33 -6.93 0.67
CA ASP A 127 -3.03 -8.16 -0.05
C ASP A 127 -1.59 -8.62 0.22
N ARG A 128 -0.63 -7.69 0.27
CA ARG A 128 0.76 -7.99 0.63
C ARG A 128 0.86 -8.60 2.04
N TYR A 129 0.15 -8.04 3.01
CA TYR A 129 0.10 -8.60 4.36
C TYR A 129 -0.54 -9.99 4.37
N GLU A 130 -1.66 -10.17 3.65
CA GLU A 130 -2.39 -11.43 3.57
C GLU A 130 -1.53 -12.53 2.93
N GLN A 131 -0.81 -12.19 1.86
CA GLN A 131 0.16 -13.08 1.22
C GLN A 131 1.29 -13.45 2.19
N TRP A 132 1.92 -12.46 2.84
CA TRP A 132 2.97 -12.69 3.82
C TRP A 132 2.50 -13.57 4.99
N ARG A 133 1.27 -13.35 5.46
CA ARG A 133 0.65 -14.17 6.51
C ARG A 133 0.46 -15.62 6.05
N ARG A 134 0.02 -15.85 4.81
CA ARG A 134 -0.18 -17.20 4.25
C ARG A 134 1.13 -17.94 3.99
N THR A 135 2.19 -17.23 3.59
CA THR A 135 3.50 -17.84 3.29
C THR A 135 4.35 -18.13 4.54
N GLY A 136 3.77 -18.03 5.74
CA GLY A 136 4.47 -18.38 6.98
C GLY A 136 5.14 -17.20 7.68
N GLY A 137 4.56 -15.99 7.58
CA GLY A 137 4.95 -14.80 8.33
C GLY A 137 4.78 -14.95 9.84
N ALA A 138 5.58 -15.82 10.45
CA ALA A 138 5.83 -15.83 11.87
C ALA A 138 6.88 -14.74 12.16
N PRO A 139 6.64 -13.83 13.11
CA PRO A 139 7.73 -12.99 13.62
C PRO A 139 8.81 -13.92 14.20
N PRO A 140 10.10 -13.68 13.95
CA PRO A 140 11.16 -14.38 14.69
C PRO A 140 10.93 -14.09 16.19
N GLU A 141 10.83 -15.17 16.96
CA GLU A 141 10.66 -15.17 18.43
C GLU A 141 11.83 -14.46 19.14
#